data_AF-A0A1E7LVE7-F1
#
_entry.id   AF-A0A1E7LVE7-F1
#
_cell.length_a   1.000
_cell.length_b   1.000
_cell.length_c   1.000
_cell.angle_alpha   90.00
_cell.angle_beta   90.00
_cell.angle_gamma   90.00
#
_symmetry.space_group_name_H-M   'P 1'
#
loop_
_entity.id
_entity.type
_entity.pdbx_description
1 polymer ?
#
loop_
_entity_poly.entity_id
_entity_poly.type
_entity_poly.pdbx_seq_one_letter_code
_entity_poly.pdbx_strand_id
1 'polypeptide(L)'
;MEAGDILMRRSLTDHAPAAHVHVIDASKALEDFRLGHRHALERAEGLLDRAIGTLQQRTGEHDEAAWQAAVVYMVELRATRYSASRLTAFDPAPAPPSRFTPSHPLRLETVCRAAHEHLLSAGRHLERSARGLEEADVARAQHGMYEAARLLHDQFDGLSVPLWVLIARFCAEVQAENLRILKAPASGATV
;
A
#
# COMPACT_ATOMS: atom_id res chain seq x y z
N MET A 1 -11.06 -18.51 -17.35
CA MET A 1 -11.59 -17.23 -16.86
C MET A 1 -10.67 -16.17 -17.43
N GLU A 2 -11.13 -15.34 -18.36
CA GLU A 2 -10.30 -14.31 -19.00
C GLU A 2 -9.75 -13.40 -17.90
N ALA A 3 -8.46 -13.53 -17.60
CA ALA A 3 -7.76 -12.65 -16.68
C ALA A 3 -7.54 -11.32 -17.41
N GLY A 4 -8.63 -10.56 -17.59
CA GLY A 4 -8.58 -9.24 -18.21
C GLY A 4 -7.54 -8.38 -17.50
N ASP A 5 -6.85 -7.55 -18.28
CA ASP A 5 -5.78 -6.67 -17.85
C ASP A 5 -6.16 -5.96 -16.53
N ILE A 6 -5.40 -6.22 -15.45
CA ILE A 6 -5.64 -5.65 -14.11
C ILE A 6 -5.74 -4.12 -14.18
N LEU A 7 -4.94 -3.49 -15.04
CA LEU A 7 -4.86 -2.04 -15.18
C LEU A 7 -6.08 -1.47 -15.91
N MET A 8 -6.74 -2.28 -16.75
CA MET A 8 -8.00 -1.91 -17.41
C MET A 8 -9.23 -2.07 -16.52
N ARG A 9 -9.09 -2.73 -15.36
CA ARG A 9 -10.17 -2.82 -14.37
C ARG A 9 -10.34 -1.47 -13.66
N ARG A 10 -11.48 -1.31 -12.99
CA ARG A 10 -11.69 -0.21 -12.05
C ARG A 10 -10.70 -0.32 -10.90
N SER A 11 -9.99 0.76 -10.55
CA SER A 11 -9.00 0.73 -9.47
C SER A 11 -9.68 0.72 -8.09
N LEU A 12 -8.95 0.31 -7.05
CA LEU A 12 -9.47 0.38 -5.67
C LEU A 12 -9.84 1.83 -5.29
N THR A 13 -9.07 2.80 -5.78
CA THR A 13 -9.35 4.24 -5.63
C THR A 13 -10.67 4.62 -6.26
N ASP A 14 -11.01 4.09 -7.43
CA ASP A 14 -12.29 4.39 -8.07
C ASP A 14 -13.46 3.75 -7.32
N HIS A 15 -13.26 2.60 -6.67
CA HIS A 15 -14.27 1.95 -5.84
C HIS A 15 -14.58 2.75 -4.55
N ALA A 16 -13.52 3.26 -3.91
CA ALA A 16 -13.59 3.98 -2.64
C ALA A 16 -12.65 5.21 -2.62
N PRO A 17 -13.00 6.31 -3.33
CA PRO A 17 -12.12 7.49 -3.42
C PRO A 17 -11.79 8.10 -2.06
N ALA A 18 -12.76 8.14 -1.14
CA ALA A 18 -12.56 8.63 0.22
C ALA A 18 -11.57 7.77 1.03
N ALA A 19 -11.57 6.45 0.83
CA ALA A 19 -10.63 5.56 1.52
C ALA A 19 -9.18 5.86 1.09
N HIS A 20 -8.95 6.14 -0.19
CA HIS A 20 -7.63 6.54 -0.67
C HIS A 20 -7.14 7.84 -0.01
N VAL A 21 -8.02 8.83 0.16
CA VAL A 21 -7.68 10.07 0.89
C VAL A 21 -7.30 9.75 2.34
N HIS A 22 -8.06 8.88 3.01
CA HIS A 22 -7.76 8.46 4.37
C HIS A 22 -6.42 7.72 4.49
N VAL A 23 -6.06 6.87 3.52
CA VAL A 23 -4.73 6.21 3.47
C VAL A 23 -3.62 7.25 3.31
N ILE A 24 -3.78 8.23 2.43
CA ILE A 24 -2.81 9.30 2.24
C ILE A 24 -2.63 10.10 3.52
N ASP A 25 -3.73 10.55 4.14
CA ASP A 25 -3.66 11.39 5.32
C ASP A 25 -3.17 10.61 6.55
N ALA A 26 -3.51 9.33 6.66
CA ALA A 26 -2.94 8.44 7.68
C ALA A 26 -1.42 8.33 7.52
N SER A 27 -0.91 8.21 6.28
CA SER A 27 0.53 8.14 6.03
C SER A 27 1.28 9.43 6.42
N LYS A 28 0.65 10.60 6.22
CA LYS A 28 1.20 11.89 6.67
C LYS A 28 1.17 12.00 8.19
N ALA A 29 0.04 11.68 8.82
CA ALA A 29 -0.10 11.72 10.27
C ALA A 29 0.87 10.74 10.96
N LEU A 30 1.14 9.60 10.33
CA LEU A 30 2.15 8.65 10.80
C LEU A 30 3.57 9.24 10.69
N GLU A 31 3.88 10.00 9.64
CA GLU A 31 5.15 10.73 9.58
C GLU A 31 5.21 11.86 10.62
N ASP A 32 4.12 12.61 10.83
CA ASP A 32 4.04 13.63 11.87
C ASP A 32 4.34 13.03 13.26
N PHE A 33 3.78 11.85 13.55
CA PHE A 33 4.07 11.10 14.78
C PHE A 33 5.57 10.81 14.92
N ARG A 34 6.22 10.38 13.84
CA ARG A 34 7.65 10.09 13.82
C ARG A 34 8.53 11.33 13.98
N LEU A 35 7.99 12.51 13.70
CA LEU A 35 8.65 13.80 13.97
C LEU A 35 8.38 14.31 15.40
N GLY A 36 7.65 13.55 16.21
CA GLY A 36 7.36 13.89 17.61
C GLY A 36 6.13 14.77 17.81
N HIS A 37 5.27 14.92 16.79
CA HIS A 37 4.04 15.70 16.94
C HIS A 37 3.02 15.00 17.83
N ARG A 38 2.55 15.73 18.86
CA ARG A 38 1.51 15.23 19.79
C ARG A 38 0.21 14.96 19.04
N HIS A 39 -0.53 13.92 19.44
CA HIS A 39 -1.81 13.48 18.85
C HIS A 39 -1.74 12.99 17.39
N ALA A 40 -0.55 12.95 16.78
CA ALA A 40 -0.42 12.49 15.40
C ALA A 40 -0.73 10.99 15.25
N LEU A 41 -0.38 10.18 16.26
CA LEU A 41 -0.72 8.75 16.28
C LEU A 41 -2.24 8.52 16.35
N GLU A 42 -2.93 9.16 17.30
CA GLU A 42 -4.40 9.09 17.44
C GLU A 42 -5.11 9.49 16.13
N ARG A 43 -4.59 10.53 15.47
CA ARG A 43 -5.09 10.97 14.17
C ARG A 43 -4.84 9.93 13.08
N ALA A 44 -3.65 9.35 13.03
CA ALA A 44 -3.30 8.32 12.05
C ALA A 44 -4.20 7.08 12.21
N GLU A 45 -4.45 6.65 13.45
CA GLU A 45 -5.31 5.51 13.76
C GLU A 45 -6.78 5.80 13.42
N GLY A 46 -7.29 6.99 13.76
CA GLY A 46 -8.63 7.38 13.36
C GLY A 46 -8.83 7.48 11.84
N LEU A 47 -7.78 7.83 11.09
CA LEU A 47 -7.81 7.81 9.63
C LEU A 47 -7.72 6.38 9.07
N LEU A 48 -6.94 5.50 9.71
CA LEU A 48 -6.88 4.08 9.38
C LEU A 48 -8.27 3.42 9.51
N ASP A 49 -8.96 3.68 10.62
CA ASP A 49 -10.31 3.15 10.87
C ASP A 49 -11.31 3.62 9.82
N ARG A 50 -11.25 4.90 9.43
CA ARG A 50 -12.10 5.45 8.37
C ARG A 50 -11.81 4.83 7.01
N ALA A 51 -10.54 4.57 6.70
CA ALA A 51 -10.16 3.89 5.46
C ALA A 51 -10.74 2.47 5.43
N ILE A 52 -10.56 1.69 6.50
CA ILE A 52 -11.09 0.33 6.65
C ILE A 52 -12.63 0.34 6.51
N GLY A 53 -13.32 1.15 7.30
CA GLY A 53 -14.79 1.20 7.27
C GLY A 53 -15.34 1.62 5.90
N THR A 54 -14.68 2.55 5.21
CA THR A 54 -15.06 2.95 3.85
C THR A 54 -14.84 1.80 2.86
N LEU A 55 -13.71 1.09 2.93
CA LEU A 55 -13.42 -0.03 2.04
C LEU A 55 -14.40 -1.18 2.26
N GLN A 56 -14.68 -1.54 3.50
CA GLN A 56 -15.69 -2.55 3.86
C GLN A 56 -17.06 -2.19 3.29
N GLN A 57 -17.53 -0.96 3.52
CA GLN A 57 -18.85 -0.51 3.03
C GLN A 57 -18.94 -0.53 1.49
N ARG A 58 -17.85 -0.19 0.80
CA ARG A 58 -17.84 -0.05 -0.67
C ARG A 58 -17.60 -1.36 -1.42
N THR A 59 -16.99 -2.33 -0.76
CA THR A 59 -16.67 -3.65 -1.35
C THR A 59 -17.63 -4.75 -0.89
N GLY A 60 -18.28 -4.59 0.26
CA GLY A 60 -19.15 -5.59 0.87
C GLY A 60 -18.40 -6.70 1.62
N GLU A 61 -17.06 -6.61 1.70
CA GLU A 61 -16.19 -7.57 2.39
C GLU A 61 -15.91 -7.04 3.80
N HIS A 62 -16.20 -7.81 4.84
CA HIS A 62 -16.26 -7.31 6.22
C HIS A 62 -15.20 -7.91 7.16
N ASP A 63 -14.26 -8.72 6.67
CA ASP A 63 -13.20 -9.28 7.51
C ASP A 63 -12.27 -8.18 8.04
N GLU A 64 -12.35 -7.91 9.34
CA GLU A 64 -11.61 -6.81 9.97
C GLU A 64 -10.10 -7.07 9.98
N ALA A 65 -9.66 -8.32 10.19
CA ALA A 65 -8.25 -8.65 10.30
C ALA A 65 -7.53 -8.49 8.95
N ALA A 66 -8.13 -9.00 7.88
CA ALA A 66 -7.61 -8.90 6.53
C ALA A 66 -7.61 -7.45 6.04
N TRP A 67 -8.67 -6.68 6.33
CA TRP A 67 -8.68 -5.24 6.01
C TRP A 67 -7.67 -4.45 6.82
N GLN A 68 -7.51 -4.73 8.12
CA GLN A 68 -6.50 -4.07 8.92
C GLN A 68 -5.10 -4.34 8.36
N ALA A 69 -4.77 -5.60 8.04
CA ALA A 69 -3.49 -5.95 7.41
C ALA A 69 -3.28 -5.21 6.08
N ALA A 70 -4.30 -5.23 5.20
CA ALA A 70 -4.23 -4.57 3.90
C ALA A 70 -4.02 -3.06 4.02
N VAL A 71 -4.83 -2.36 4.83
CA VAL A 71 -4.80 -0.90 4.93
C VAL A 71 -3.55 -0.42 5.69
N VAL A 72 -3.13 -1.13 6.75
CA VAL A 72 -1.86 -0.83 7.43
C VAL A 72 -0.70 -0.89 6.43
N TYR A 73 -0.66 -1.93 5.58
CA TYR A 73 0.37 -2.02 4.55
C TYR A 73 0.28 -0.90 3.50
N MET A 74 -0.92 -0.53 3.03
CA MET A 74 -1.11 0.60 2.12
C MET A 74 -0.55 1.90 2.70
N VAL A 75 -0.84 2.16 3.97
CA VAL A 75 -0.37 3.36 4.70
C VAL A 75 1.15 3.33 4.87
N GLU A 76 1.71 2.20 5.29
CA GLU A 76 3.15 2.01 5.44
C GLU A 76 3.89 2.22 4.12
N LEU A 77 3.45 1.54 3.07
CA LEU A 77 4.06 1.63 1.75
C LEU A 77 4.01 3.07 1.27
N ARG A 78 2.88 3.76 1.43
CA ARG A 78 2.78 5.19 1.10
C ARG A 78 3.76 6.04 1.92
N ALA A 79 3.91 5.76 3.21
CA ALA A 79 4.77 6.53 4.10
C ALA A 79 6.27 6.41 3.74
N THR A 80 6.70 5.35 3.04
CA THR A 80 8.11 5.19 2.63
C THR A 80 8.66 6.35 1.81
N ARG A 81 7.81 7.10 1.10
CA ARG A 81 8.22 8.33 0.39
C ARG A 81 8.83 9.40 1.29
N TYR A 82 8.47 9.40 2.57
CA TYR A 82 8.97 10.35 3.58
C TYR A 82 10.20 9.80 4.31
N SER A 83 10.56 8.55 4.07
CA SER A 83 11.52 7.78 4.88
C SER A 83 12.72 7.30 4.07
N ALA A 84 13.17 8.06 3.07
CA ALA A 84 14.30 7.69 2.20
C ALA A 84 15.59 7.32 2.96
N SER A 85 15.74 7.79 4.21
CA SER A 85 16.88 7.56 5.09
C SER A 85 16.65 6.52 6.19
N ARG A 86 15.43 5.97 6.36
CA ARG A 86 15.09 5.08 7.48
C ARG A 86 15.14 3.61 7.05
N LEU A 87 15.64 2.74 7.93
CA LEU A 87 15.79 1.30 7.68
C LEU A 87 14.45 0.59 7.49
N THR A 88 13.39 1.09 8.11
CA THR A 88 12.02 0.58 7.91
C THR A 88 11.01 1.72 7.95
N ALA A 89 9.81 1.47 7.42
CA ALA A 89 8.68 2.38 7.57
C ALA A 89 8.28 2.58 9.05
N PHE A 90 8.69 1.76 10.02
CA PHE A 90 8.30 1.94 11.43
C PHE A 90 9.48 2.27 12.33
N ASP A 91 10.35 3.17 11.91
CA ASP A 91 11.41 3.66 12.79
C ASP A 91 11.13 5.13 13.17
N PRO A 92 10.71 5.45 14.42
CA PRO A 92 10.29 4.54 15.47
C PRO A 92 8.85 4.02 15.28
N ALA A 93 8.58 2.81 15.77
CA ALA A 93 7.28 2.17 15.68
C ALA A 93 6.37 2.66 16.83
N PRO A 94 5.06 2.89 16.60
CA PRO A 94 4.12 3.11 17.69
C PRO A 94 4.19 1.98 18.73
N ALA A 95 4.14 2.30 20.02
CA ALA A 95 4.10 1.28 21.07
C ALA A 95 2.73 0.57 21.09
N PRO A 96 2.66 -0.74 21.36
CA PRO A 96 1.39 -1.41 21.62
C PRO A 96 0.62 -0.76 22.79
N PRO A 97 -0.73 -0.67 22.73
CA PRO A 97 -1.65 -1.29 21.77
C PRO A 97 -2.05 -0.37 20.60
N SER A 98 -1.15 -0.11 19.65
CA SER A 98 -1.46 0.67 18.45
C SER A 98 -2.03 -0.19 17.33
N ARG A 99 -2.93 0.38 16.50
CA ARG A 99 -3.44 -0.30 15.30
C ARG A 99 -2.38 -0.52 14.22
N PHE A 100 -1.29 0.26 14.24
CA PHE A 100 -0.14 0.10 13.34
C PHE A 100 0.89 -0.92 13.85
N THR A 101 0.87 -1.26 15.14
CA THR A 101 1.72 -2.30 15.74
C THR A 101 0.88 -3.33 16.51
N PRO A 102 0.04 -4.11 15.79
CA PRO A 102 -0.73 -5.17 16.42
C PRO A 102 0.20 -6.23 17.05
N SER A 103 -0.27 -6.83 18.15
CA SER A 103 0.46 -7.81 18.98
C SER A 103 0.95 -9.05 18.21
N HIS A 104 0.32 -9.33 17.06
CA HIS A 104 0.78 -10.27 16.04
C HIS A 104 1.10 -9.48 14.77
N PRO A 105 2.26 -9.71 14.12
CA PRO A 105 2.70 -8.86 13.03
C PRO A 105 1.78 -9.03 11.82
N LEU A 106 0.85 -8.09 11.61
CA LEU A 106 0.01 -8.00 10.40
C LEU A 106 0.74 -7.31 9.22
N ARG A 107 2.06 -7.11 9.33
CA ARG A 107 2.86 -6.45 8.29
C ARG A 107 3.05 -7.41 7.12
N LEU A 108 2.70 -7.03 5.90
CA LEU A 108 2.85 -7.93 4.75
C LEU A 108 4.29 -8.41 4.53
N GLU A 109 5.31 -7.62 4.85
CA GLU A 109 6.71 -8.06 4.80
C GLU A 109 6.98 -9.23 5.77
N THR A 110 6.36 -9.19 6.95
CA THR A 110 6.51 -10.20 8.00
C THR A 110 5.58 -11.40 7.81
N VAL A 111 4.39 -11.17 7.27
CA VAL A 111 3.38 -12.20 7.00
C VAL A 111 3.68 -12.96 5.71
N CYS A 112 4.06 -12.24 4.65
CA CYS A 112 4.33 -12.80 3.33
C CYS A 112 5.40 -11.99 2.57
N ARG A 113 6.67 -12.21 2.93
CA ARG A 113 7.82 -11.58 2.28
C ARG A 113 7.81 -11.71 0.76
N ALA A 114 7.42 -12.88 0.24
CA ALA A 114 7.35 -13.13 -1.20
C ALA A 114 6.31 -12.20 -1.88
N ALA A 115 5.11 -12.05 -1.29
CA ALA A 115 4.11 -11.13 -1.81
C ALA A 115 4.62 -9.69 -1.79
N HIS A 116 5.31 -9.29 -0.72
CA HIS A 116 5.92 -7.96 -0.63
C HIS A 116 6.94 -7.73 -1.76
N GLU A 117 7.86 -8.67 -2.00
CA GLU A 117 8.85 -8.59 -3.07
C GLU A 117 8.19 -8.47 -4.46
N HIS A 118 7.12 -9.24 -4.71
CA HIS A 118 6.35 -9.16 -5.94
C HIS A 118 5.69 -7.77 -6.13
N LEU A 119 5.10 -7.19 -5.08
CA LEU A 119 4.51 -5.86 -5.14
C LEU A 119 5.55 -4.77 -5.40
N LEU A 120 6.70 -4.84 -4.73
CA LEU A 120 7.79 -3.89 -4.97
C LEU A 120 8.32 -4.01 -6.40
N SER A 121 8.44 -5.23 -6.92
CA SER A 121 8.87 -5.45 -8.30
C SER A 121 7.85 -4.94 -9.31
N ALA A 122 6.55 -5.21 -9.08
CA ALA A 122 5.48 -4.70 -9.91
C ALA A 122 5.48 -3.16 -9.95
N GLY A 123 5.68 -2.50 -8.81
CA GLY A 123 5.84 -1.05 -8.74
C GLY A 123 7.05 -0.53 -9.53
N ARG A 124 8.20 -1.23 -9.48
CA ARG A 124 9.37 -0.90 -10.32
C ARG A 124 9.05 -1.02 -11.81
N HIS A 125 8.36 -2.07 -12.23
CA HIS A 125 7.96 -2.27 -13.62
C HIS A 125 6.98 -1.18 -14.09
N LEU A 126 5.97 -0.83 -13.29
CA LEU A 126 5.07 0.30 -13.59
C LEU A 126 5.78 1.65 -13.66
N GLU A 127 6.78 1.85 -12.81
CA GLU A 127 7.57 3.08 -12.83
C GLU A 127 8.40 3.19 -14.11
N ARG A 128 8.98 2.08 -14.57
CA ARG A 128 9.71 2.02 -15.85
C ARG A 128 8.79 2.19 -17.04
N SER A 129 7.62 1.54 -17.06
CA SER A 129 6.68 1.66 -18.18
C SER A 129 6.19 3.09 -18.37
N ALA A 130 5.97 3.83 -17.28
CA ALA A 130 5.62 5.25 -17.32
C ALA A 130 6.71 6.14 -17.95
N ARG A 131 7.95 5.68 -18.05
CA ARG A 131 9.07 6.37 -18.75
C ARG A 131 9.18 5.98 -20.23
N GLY A 132 8.22 5.24 -20.77
CA GLY A 132 8.22 4.76 -22.15
C GLY A 132 9.02 3.47 -22.37
N LEU A 133 9.31 2.71 -21.30
CA LEU A 133 10.00 1.42 -21.41
C LEU A 133 8.99 0.27 -21.58
N GLU A 134 9.08 -0.41 -22.74
CA GLU A 134 8.51 -1.70 -23.17
C GLU A 134 7.18 -2.20 -22.56
N GLU A 135 6.25 -2.62 -23.42
CA GLU A 135 5.02 -3.37 -23.07
C GLU A 135 5.27 -4.58 -22.15
N ALA A 136 6.46 -5.18 -22.25
CA ALA A 136 6.89 -6.28 -21.38
C ALA A 136 6.89 -5.92 -19.88
N ASP A 137 7.13 -4.65 -19.52
CA ASP A 137 7.08 -4.21 -18.12
C ASP A 137 5.65 -4.13 -17.59
N VAL A 138 4.67 -3.80 -18.44
CA VAL A 138 3.26 -3.84 -18.06
C VAL A 138 2.84 -5.27 -17.74
N ALA A 139 3.19 -6.23 -18.59
CA ALA A 139 2.89 -7.64 -18.37
C ALA A 139 3.56 -8.19 -17.10
N ARG A 140 4.83 -7.83 -16.86
CA ARG A 140 5.55 -8.21 -15.62
C ARG A 140 4.90 -7.60 -14.38
N ALA A 141 4.44 -6.35 -14.44
CA ALA A 141 3.74 -5.70 -13.34
C ALA A 141 2.43 -6.43 -13.01
N GLN A 142 1.62 -6.73 -14.03
CA GLN A 142 0.36 -7.47 -13.86
C GLN A 142 0.60 -8.87 -13.26
N HIS A 143 1.60 -9.60 -13.78
CA HIS A 143 1.94 -10.92 -13.23
C HIS A 143 2.37 -10.82 -11.76
N GLY A 144 3.22 -9.85 -11.42
CA GLY A 144 3.62 -9.61 -10.03
C GLY A 144 2.43 -9.27 -9.11
N MET A 145 1.47 -8.47 -9.58
CA MET A 145 0.25 -8.17 -8.82
C MET A 145 -0.61 -9.42 -8.58
N TYR A 146 -0.75 -10.30 -9.59
CA TYR A 146 -1.50 -11.55 -9.44
C TYR A 146 -0.84 -12.52 -8.46
N GLU A 147 0.48 -12.73 -8.58
CA GLU A 147 1.19 -13.62 -7.65
C GLU A 147 1.17 -13.08 -6.22
N ALA A 148 1.35 -11.77 -6.05
CA ALA A 148 1.18 -11.15 -4.73
C ALA A 148 -0.24 -11.37 -4.19
N ALA A 149 -1.28 -11.11 -4.99
CA ALA A 149 -2.66 -11.31 -4.55
C ALA A 149 -2.97 -12.76 -4.18
N ARG A 150 -2.45 -13.73 -4.94
CA ARG A 150 -2.59 -15.16 -4.64
C ARG A 150 -1.94 -15.51 -3.31
N LEU A 151 -0.68 -15.12 -3.12
CA LEU A 151 0.07 -15.37 -1.89
C LEU A 151 -0.58 -14.71 -0.67
N LEU A 152 -1.13 -13.50 -0.84
CA LEU A 152 -1.84 -12.79 0.23
C LEU A 152 -3.16 -13.48 0.57
N HIS A 153 -3.91 -13.95 -0.42
CA HIS A 153 -5.13 -14.72 -0.19
C HIS A 153 -4.85 -16.04 0.51
N ASP A 154 -3.74 -16.72 0.16
CA ASP A 154 -3.33 -17.96 0.84
C ASP A 154 -2.99 -17.73 2.34
N GLN A 155 -2.59 -16.50 2.72
CA GLN A 155 -2.33 -16.12 4.13
C GLN A 155 -3.56 -15.52 4.83
N PHE A 156 -4.42 -14.84 4.07
CA PHE A 156 -5.60 -14.13 4.54
C PHE A 156 -6.79 -14.48 3.65
N ASP A 157 -7.53 -15.52 4.04
CA ASP A 157 -8.70 -16.02 3.33
C ASP A 157 -9.95 -15.14 3.53
N GLY A 158 -9.88 -14.14 4.41
CA GLY A 158 -10.97 -13.21 4.74
C GLY A 158 -11.36 -12.21 3.65
N LEU A 159 -10.58 -12.05 2.58
CA LEU A 159 -10.96 -11.26 1.40
C LEU A 159 -10.89 -12.11 0.13
N SER A 160 -11.80 -11.88 -0.81
CA SER A 160 -11.79 -12.57 -2.09
C SER A 160 -10.54 -12.24 -2.93
N VAL A 161 -10.10 -13.21 -3.75
CA VAL A 161 -8.96 -13.04 -4.68
C VAL A 161 -9.09 -11.80 -5.58
N PRO A 162 -10.25 -11.50 -6.20
CA PRO A 162 -10.39 -10.30 -7.02
C PRO A 162 -10.12 -9.00 -6.24
N LEU A 163 -10.50 -8.96 -4.96
CA LEU A 163 -10.24 -7.81 -4.11
C LEU A 163 -8.75 -7.70 -3.75
N TRP A 164 -8.10 -8.83 -3.42
CA TRP A 164 -6.64 -8.86 -3.22
C TRP A 164 -5.87 -8.39 -4.46
N VAL A 165 -6.37 -8.68 -5.67
CA VAL A 165 -5.79 -8.16 -6.93
C VAL A 165 -5.90 -6.63 -7.00
N LEU A 166 -7.03 -6.04 -6.60
CA LEU A 166 -7.18 -4.58 -6.57
C LEU A 166 -6.30 -3.91 -5.50
N ILE A 167 -6.15 -4.56 -4.33
CA ILE A 167 -5.23 -4.13 -3.27
C ILE A 167 -3.78 -4.17 -3.77
N ALA A 168 -3.39 -5.26 -4.43
CA ALA A 168 -2.06 -5.44 -5.00
C ALA A 168 -1.75 -4.38 -6.07
N ARG A 169 -2.72 -4.10 -6.96
CA ARG A 169 -2.63 -3.02 -7.94
C ARG A 169 -2.39 -1.67 -7.27
N PHE A 170 -3.22 -1.32 -6.28
CA PHE A 170 -3.09 -0.06 -5.54
C PHE A 170 -1.69 0.08 -4.92
N CYS A 171 -1.20 -0.98 -4.27
CA CYS A 171 0.12 -0.97 -3.65
C CYS A 171 1.25 -0.79 -4.68
N ALA A 172 1.18 -1.49 -5.81
CA ALA A 172 2.16 -1.35 -6.89
C ALA A 172 2.15 0.07 -7.49
N GLU A 173 0.97 0.69 -7.67
CA GLU A 173 0.83 2.08 -8.12
C GLU A 173 1.44 3.07 -7.11
N VAL A 174 1.18 2.88 -5.82
CA VAL A 174 1.79 3.67 -4.73
C VAL A 174 3.31 3.54 -4.76
N GLN A 175 3.84 2.32 -4.91
CA GLN A 175 5.28 2.11 -4.97
C GLN A 175 5.91 2.77 -6.21
N ALA A 176 5.27 2.66 -7.38
CA ALA A 176 5.73 3.33 -8.58
C ALA A 176 5.80 4.84 -8.37
N GLU A 177 4.78 5.43 -7.75
CA GLU A 177 4.74 6.85 -7.43
C GLU A 177 5.83 7.26 -6.44
N ASN A 178 6.04 6.49 -5.37
CA ASN A 178 7.12 6.75 -4.41
C ASN A 178 8.49 6.74 -5.09
N LEU A 179 8.74 5.78 -5.99
CA LEU A 179 9.98 5.72 -6.76
C LEU A 179 10.16 6.94 -7.67
N ARG A 180 9.09 7.45 -8.30
CA ARG A 180 9.18 8.68 -9.10
C ARG A 180 9.58 9.88 -8.26
N ILE A 181 8.98 10.02 -7.08
CA ILE A 181 9.27 11.11 -6.15
C ILE A 181 10.72 11.04 -5.64
N LEU A 182 11.17 9.85 -5.24
CA LEU A 182 12.54 9.66 -4.74
C LEU A 182 13.62 9.84 -5.82
N LYS A 183 13.28 9.58 -7.09
CA LYS A 183 14.17 9.77 -8.24
C LYS A 183 14.06 11.17 -8.85
N ALA A 184 13.11 12.00 -8.42
CA ALA A 184 12.97 13.35 -8.94
C ALA A 184 14.17 14.21 -8.51
N PRO A 185 14.75 15.03 -9.41
CA PRO A 185 15.80 15.95 -9.02
C PRO A 185 15.27 16.91 -7.96
N ALA A 186 16.06 17.14 -6.90
CA ALA A 186 15.69 18.09 -5.86
C ALA A 186 15.40 19.45 -6.50
N SER A 187 14.20 20.00 -6.26
CA SER A 187 13.81 21.33 -6.73
C SER A 187 14.75 22.35 -6.10
N GLY A 188 15.80 22.73 -6.82
CA GLY A 188 16.86 23.64 -6.35
C GLY A 188 18.26 23.39 -6.90
N ALA A 189 18.52 22.26 -7.57
CA ALA A 189 19.80 22.04 -8.26
C ALA A 189 19.75 22.58 -9.70
N THR A 190 19.71 23.90 -9.84
CA THR A 190 20.15 24.55 -11.09
C THR A 190 21.67 24.53 -11.11
N VAL A 191 22.24 23.86 -12.12
CA VAL A 191 23.65 24.01 -12.52
C VAL A 191 23.89 25.41 -13.04
#